data_AF-A0A814B3D9-F1
#
_entry.id   AF-A0A814B3D9-F1
#
_cell.length_a   1.000
_cell.length_b   1.000
_cell.length_c   1.000
_cell.angle_alpha   90.00
_cell.angle_beta   90.00
_cell.angle_gamma   90.00
#
_symmetry.space_group_name_H-M   'P 1'
#
loop_
_entity.id
_entity.type
_entity.pdbx_description
1 polymer ?
#
loop_
_entity_poly.entity_id
_entity_poly.type
_entity_poly.pdbx_seq_one_letter_code
_entity_poly.pdbx_strand_id
1 'polypeptide(L)'
;MDRRLHAVQDRLAEHCAQTLKTVQGSVSAVTSYFQKEIPLKHETDHESLFQRAFSLEYNGKKMKKLEKEYTVIRKEEQDEQIEIRKLRNENRLLKQRVENLEKESLTLANRLIEGQVLNAQYAEESYQLKRENCTLKKQIEEFYHSNNNNNNNNNHDSNNQTKNINSSDFLVKSNDNELEILQETIDRLSDENRRLQSTPNSELASLQEELTLVKMRDAEAQVNLNELRQRIADLNREWQFHDSICKANREINNNPSNDAYDLIAHELISLKMREAQADCDNKLLSQKLMDIETQKQVLHNQIKRQDDETQRVRLELDQYRIRENELRTQLKEIKNQMHDRELRLKEDSMMLRIHEAESTQTLGDLRQKIAELEVLNQELITRSQIMDDRDLQEKLLEFQDEVMRLRLIHTLNRKQSISTDHTRIDYEDSEDESLPSSSSNTENHRLSSSFGIDSNSTKESNHRLRLSTPCLFQSTDNNNNNNTITQCVNSSTLPSSSKLSSSINKINVE
;
A
#
# COMPACT_ATOMS: atom_id res chain seq x y z
N MET A 1 -19.02 -11.23 14.38
CA MET A 1 -19.22 -9.88 14.99
C MET A 1 -20.68 -9.44 14.93
N ASP A 2 -21.37 -9.61 13.80
CA ASP A 2 -22.72 -9.05 13.57
C ASP A 2 -23.80 -9.45 14.59
N ARG A 3 -23.80 -10.70 15.08
CA ARG A 3 -24.81 -11.13 16.08
C ARG A 3 -24.68 -10.40 17.42
N ARG A 4 -23.46 -10.06 17.84
CA ARG A 4 -23.23 -9.32 19.10
C ARG A 4 -23.59 -7.84 18.92
N LEU A 5 -23.32 -7.27 17.75
CA LEU A 5 -23.69 -5.89 17.43
C LEU A 5 -25.21 -5.72 17.35
N HIS A 6 -25.92 -6.67 16.71
CA HIS A 6 -27.39 -6.68 16.70
C HIS A 6 -27.99 -6.87 18.10
N ALA A 7 -27.46 -7.79 18.91
CA ALA A 7 -27.95 -7.97 20.28
C ALA A 7 -27.77 -6.71 21.15
N VAL A 8 -26.71 -5.92 20.92
CA VAL A 8 -26.51 -4.64 21.60
C VAL A 8 -27.48 -3.58 21.09
N GLN A 9 -27.69 -3.50 19.76
CA GLN A 9 -28.67 -2.59 19.16
C GLN A 9 -30.10 -2.88 19.64
N ASP A 10 -30.49 -4.15 19.73
CA ASP A 10 -31.82 -4.56 20.17
C ASP A 10 -32.07 -4.18 21.65
N ARG A 11 -31.08 -4.41 22.52
CA ARG A 11 -31.16 -4.00 23.95
C ARG A 11 -31.22 -2.49 24.10
N LEU A 12 -30.47 -1.74 23.28
CA LEU A 12 -30.49 -0.28 23.30
C LEU A 12 -31.85 0.25 22.83
N ALA A 13 -32.41 -0.34 21.77
CA ALA A 13 -33.72 0.01 21.25
C ALA A 13 -34.84 -0.28 22.26
N GLU A 14 -34.77 -1.42 22.96
CA GLU A 14 -35.72 -1.80 24.00
C GLU A 14 -35.68 -0.83 25.19
N HIS A 15 -34.48 -0.47 25.67
CA HIS A 15 -34.31 0.52 26.73
C HIS A 15 -34.84 1.91 26.35
N CYS A 16 -34.59 2.35 25.12
CA CYS A 16 -35.14 3.61 24.59
C CYS A 16 -36.67 3.56 24.47
N ALA A 17 -37.25 2.44 24.02
CA ALA A 17 -38.70 2.29 23.95
C ALA A 17 -39.34 2.32 25.35
N GLN A 18 -38.68 1.74 26.34
CA GLN A 18 -39.17 1.68 27.72
C GLN A 18 -39.15 3.06 28.39
N THR A 19 -38.08 3.84 28.20
CA THR A 19 -38.00 5.22 28.70
C THR A 19 -38.98 6.15 28.01
N LEU A 20 -39.21 5.99 26.71
CA LEU A 20 -40.18 6.80 25.97
C LEU A 20 -41.62 6.49 26.44
N LYS A 21 -41.91 5.23 26.77
CA LYS A 21 -43.21 4.79 27.33
C LYS A 21 -43.47 5.32 28.74
N THR A 22 -42.45 5.37 29.60
CA THR A 22 -42.61 5.95 30.95
C THR A 22 -42.82 7.45 30.91
N VAL A 23 -42.10 8.17 30.02
CA VAL A 23 -42.30 9.61 29.79
C VAL A 23 -43.66 9.90 29.17
N GLN A 24 -44.10 9.14 28.17
CA GLN A 24 -45.46 9.28 27.63
C GLN A 24 -46.54 8.99 28.68
N GLY A 25 -46.33 8.00 29.55
CA GLY A 25 -47.25 7.67 30.63
C GLY A 25 -47.39 8.81 31.65
N SER A 26 -46.29 9.45 32.04
CA SER A 26 -46.33 10.58 32.98
C SER A 26 -46.99 11.82 32.37
N VAL A 27 -46.68 12.16 31.12
CA VAL A 27 -47.32 13.27 30.40
C VAL A 27 -48.81 13.00 30.21
N SER A 28 -49.18 11.79 29.77
CA SER A 28 -50.58 11.40 29.58
C SER A 28 -51.37 11.41 30.89
N ALA A 29 -50.78 10.96 32.00
CA ALA A 29 -51.40 11.01 33.32
C ALA A 29 -51.65 12.45 33.78
N VAL A 30 -50.67 13.35 33.60
CA VAL A 30 -50.82 14.78 33.90
C VAL A 30 -51.91 15.39 33.01
N THR A 31 -51.89 15.15 31.71
CA THR A 31 -52.92 15.66 30.79
C THR A 31 -54.32 15.15 31.15
N SER A 32 -54.46 13.87 31.50
CA SER A 32 -55.74 13.29 31.94
C SER A 32 -56.24 13.92 33.26
N TYR A 33 -55.34 14.18 34.21
CA TYR A 33 -55.67 14.86 35.46
C TYR A 33 -56.25 16.26 35.20
N PHE A 34 -55.60 17.05 34.35
CA PHE A 34 -56.05 18.40 34.00
C PHE A 34 -57.33 18.42 33.14
N GLN A 35 -57.53 17.44 32.26
CA GLN A 35 -58.68 17.41 31.36
C GLN A 35 -59.94 16.78 31.98
N LYS A 36 -59.79 15.83 32.91
CA LYS A 36 -60.92 15.06 33.46
C LYS A 36 -61.16 15.32 34.94
N GLU A 37 -60.12 15.30 35.76
CA GLU A 37 -60.29 15.36 37.23
C GLU A 37 -60.40 16.78 37.76
N ILE A 38 -59.65 17.74 37.22
CA ILE A 38 -59.69 19.13 37.68
C ILE A 38 -61.07 19.80 37.44
N PRO A 39 -61.72 19.66 36.27
CA PRO A 39 -63.06 20.24 36.06
C PRO A 39 -64.08 19.75 37.08
N LEU A 40 -64.08 18.44 37.38
CA LEU A 40 -64.95 17.83 38.39
C LEU A 40 -64.67 18.37 39.81
N LYS A 41 -63.40 18.53 40.17
CA LYS A 41 -63.00 19.10 41.48
C LYS A 41 -63.37 20.58 41.60
N HIS A 42 -63.26 21.35 40.52
CA HIS A 42 -63.66 22.75 40.48
C HIS A 42 -65.18 22.93 40.63
N GLU A 43 -65.99 22.09 40.00
CA GLU A 43 -67.46 22.13 40.16
C GLU A 43 -67.92 21.75 41.58
N THR A 44 -67.16 20.89 42.26
CA THR A 44 -67.49 20.41 43.61
C THR A 44 -67.06 21.36 44.72
N ASP A 45 -65.83 21.89 44.66
CA ASP A 45 -65.26 22.80 45.67
C ASP A 45 -64.09 23.61 45.07
N HIS A 46 -64.42 24.72 44.41
CA HIS A 46 -63.44 25.62 43.80
C HIS A 46 -62.60 26.37 44.85
N GLU A 47 -63.18 26.72 46.00
CA GLU A 47 -62.52 27.55 47.01
C GLU A 47 -61.32 26.82 47.62
N SER A 48 -61.46 25.54 47.97
CA SER A 48 -60.35 24.74 48.50
C SER A 48 -59.29 24.41 47.44
N LEU A 49 -59.71 24.24 46.19
CA LEU A 49 -58.81 24.04 45.05
C LEU A 49 -57.93 25.28 44.82
N PHE A 50 -58.53 26.48 44.82
CA PHE A 50 -57.80 27.75 44.69
C PHE A 50 -56.93 28.02 45.92
N GLN A 51 -57.43 27.78 47.13
CA GLN A 51 -56.64 27.97 48.35
C GLN A 51 -55.40 27.07 48.35
N ARG A 52 -55.55 25.81 47.90
CA ARG A 52 -54.42 24.90 47.74
C ARG A 52 -53.46 25.34 46.64
N ALA A 53 -53.98 25.82 45.50
CA ALA A 53 -53.15 26.36 44.43
C ALA A 53 -52.36 27.61 44.87
N PHE A 54 -52.97 28.53 45.62
CA PHE A 54 -52.31 29.73 46.14
C PHE A 54 -51.35 29.43 47.29
N SER A 55 -51.52 28.31 48.01
CA SER A 55 -50.56 27.84 49.01
C SER A 55 -49.28 27.25 48.42
N LEU A 56 -49.22 27.06 47.09
CA LEU A 56 -48.03 26.56 46.41
C LEU A 56 -46.98 27.67 46.27
N GLU A 57 -46.02 27.69 47.18
CA GLU A 57 -44.82 28.49 47.03
C GLU A 57 -43.78 27.75 46.18
N TYR A 58 -43.45 28.30 45.01
CA TYR A 58 -42.37 27.77 44.20
C TYR A 58 -41.02 28.38 44.60
N ASN A 59 -39.99 27.55 44.66
CA ASN A 59 -38.64 28.03 44.95
C ASN A 59 -38.02 28.66 43.69
N GLY A 60 -38.06 29.99 43.59
CA GLY A 60 -37.54 30.74 42.44
C GLY A 60 -36.05 30.49 42.13
N LYS A 61 -35.22 30.15 43.14
CA LYS A 61 -33.82 29.76 42.91
C LYS A 61 -33.72 28.39 42.23
N LYS A 62 -34.53 27.43 42.67
CA LYS A 62 -34.63 26.09 42.05
C LYS A 62 -35.16 26.20 40.62
N MET A 63 -36.17 27.04 40.39
CA MET A 63 -36.73 27.27 39.05
C MET A 63 -35.70 27.86 38.09
N LYS A 64 -34.98 28.93 38.50
CA LYS A 64 -33.90 29.52 37.68
C LYS A 64 -32.74 28.56 37.43
N LYS A 65 -32.46 27.65 38.37
CA LYS A 65 -31.45 26.60 38.18
C LYS A 65 -31.89 25.59 37.12
N LEU A 66 -33.14 25.10 37.21
CA LEU A 66 -33.72 24.19 36.22
C LEU A 66 -33.81 24.84 34.82
N GLU A 67 -34.12 26.12 34.74
CA GLU A 67 -34.14 26.87 33.47
C GLU A 67 -32.75 26.89 32.81
N LYS A 68 -31.69 27.17 33.58
CA LYS A 68 -30.32 27.13 33.09
C LYS A 68 -29.92 25.72 32.65
N GLU A 69 -30.20 24.70 33.47
CA GLU A 69 -29.92 23.30 33.14
C GLU A 69 -30.64 22.88 31.84
N TYR A 70 -31.91 23.26 31.67
CA TYR A 70 -32.66 23.01 30.44
C TYR A 70 -32.01 23.67 29.21
N THR A 71 -31.54 24.92 29.31
CA THR A 71 -30.87 25.57 28.17
C THR A 71 -29.56 24.90 27.76
N VAL A 72 -28.83 24.34 28.74
CA VAL A 72 -27.60 23.57 28.48
C VAL A 72 -27.94 22.26 27.77
N ILE A 73 -28.88 21.48 28.33
CA ILE A 73 -29.33 20.22 27.75
C ILE A 73 -29.84 20.42 26.32
N ARG A 74 -30.63 21.48 26.07
CA ARG A 74 -31.15 21.79 24.74
C ARG A 74 -30.04 22.11 23.73
N LYS A 75 -28.99 22.80 24.18
CA LYS A 75 -27.84 23.11 23.33
C LYS A 75 -27.04 21.83 23.02
N GLU A 76 -26.80 21.00 24.01
CA GLU A 76 -26.14 19.69 23.84
C GLU A 76 -26.94 18.80 22.88
N GLU A 77 -28.27 18.72 23.03
CA GLU A 77 -29.15 17.96 22.11
C GLU A 77 -29.09 18.49 20.67
N GLN A 78 -28.99 19.81 20.49
CA GLN A 78 -28.82 20.42 19.17
C GLN A 78 -27.47 20.06 18.53
N ASP A 79 -26.40 20.06 19.33
CA ASP A 79 -25.06 19.69 18.90
C ASP A 79 -24.99 18.19 18.53
N GLU A 80 -25.60 17.32 19.34
CA GLU A 80 -25.77 15.89 19.04
C GLU A 80 -26.55 15.65 17.74
N GLN A 81 -27.62 16.42 17.48
CA GLN A 81 -28.37 16.33 16.22
C GLN A 81 -27.55 16.77 15.00
N ILE A 82 -26.59 17.67 15.16
CA ILE A 82 -25.65 18.04 14.09
C ILE A 82 -24.67 16.90 13.86
N GLU A 83 -24.14 16.29 14.93
CA GLU A 83 -23.22 15.16 14.85
C GLU A 83 -23.87 13.92 14.21
N ILE A 84 -25.10 13.57 14.60
CA ILE A 84 -25.88 12.50 13.97
C ILE A 84 -26.03 12.73 12.46
N ARG A 85 -26.28 13.98 12.03
CA ARG A 85 -26.37 14.31 10.60
C ARG A 85 -25.04 14.12 9.87
N LYS A 86 -23.92 14.50 10.49
CA LYS A 86 -22.58 14.27 9.93
C LYS A 86 -22.30 12.77 9.80
N LEU A 87 -22.53 11.99 10.87
CA LEU A 87 -22.33 10.54 10.88
C LEU A 87 -23.21 9.81 9.86
N ARG A 88 -24.45 10.26 9.64
CA ARG A 88 -25.33 9.72 8.60
C ARG A 88 -24.77 9.96 7.18
N ASN A 89 -24.21 11.15 6.93
CA ASN A 89 -23.60 11.46 5.63
C ASN A 89 -22.31 10.66 5.41
N GLU A 90 -21.47 10.55 6.43
CA GLU A 90 -20.25 9.74 6.38
C GLU A 90 -20.57 8.26 6.15
N ASN A 91 -21.54 7.69 6.89
CA ASN A 91 -22.00 6.31 6.66
C ASN A 91 -22.49 6.08 5.23
N ARG A 92 -23.18 7.06 4.64
CA ARG A 92 -23.62 6.97 3.24
C ARG A 92 -22.43 6.90 2.28
N LEU A 93 -21.42 7.73 2.49
CA LEU A 93 -20.20 7.73 1.67
C LEU A 93 -19.40 6.43 1.86
N LEU A 94 -19.32 5.91 3.08
CA LEU A 94 -18.66 4.63 3.37
C LEU A 94 -19.37 3.47 2.66
N LYS A 95 -20.71 3.42 2.69
CA LYS A 95 -21.48 2.42 1.94
C LYS A 95 -21.22 2.49 0.44
N GLN A 96 -21.24 3.70 -0.14
CA GLN A 96 -20.90 3.89 -1.57
C GLN A 96 -19.48 3.40 -1.89
N ARG A 97 -18.51 3.65 -1.00
CA ARG A 97 -17.14 3.18 -1.19
C ARG A 97 -17.04 1.65 -1.14
N VAL A 98 -17.76 1.01 -0.22
CA VAL A 98 -17.84 -0.45 -0.14
C VAL A 98 -18.46 -1.02 -1.42
N GLU A 99 -19.59 -0.48 -1.88
CA GLU A 99 -20.24 -0.92 -3.12
C GLU A 99 -19.32 -0.78 -4.35
N ASN A 100 -18.53 0.29 -4.43
CA ASN A 100 -17.57 0.48 -5.53
C ASN A 100 -16.41 -0.54 -5.46
N LEU A 101 -15.87 -0.79 -4.28
CA LEU A 101 -14.82 -1.79 -4.08
C LEU A 101 -15.32 -3.21 -4.41
N GLU A 102 -16.57 -3.53 -4.05
CA GLU A 102 -17.20 -4.80 -4.41
C GLU A 102 -17.35 -4.95 -5.93
N LYS A 103 -17.72 -3.88 -6.65
CA LYS A 103 -17.79 -3.87 -8.12
C LYS A 103 -16.41 -4.03 -8.77
N GLU A 104 -15.40 -3.33 -8.27
CA GLU A 104 -14.02 -3.46 -8.76
C GLU A 104 -13.48 -4.87 -8.53
N SER A 105 -13.71 -5.43 -7.33
CA SER A 105 -13.35 -6.80 -6.98
C SER A 105 -14.02 -7.83 -7.90
N LEU A 106 -15.33 -7.67 -8.15
CA LEU A 106 -16.07 -8.53 -9.10
C LEU A 106 -15.49 -8.43 -10.52
N THR A 107 -15.14 -7.23 -10.96
CA THR A 107 -14.58 -7.00 -12.30
C THR A 107 -13.20 -7.65 -12.44
N LEU A 108 -12.35 -7.52 -11.42
CA LEU A 108 -11.04 -8.19 -11.36
C LEU A 108 -11.17 -9.70 -11.36
N ALA A 109 -12.10 -10.25 -10.56
CA ALA A 109 -12.38 -11.69 -10.54
C ALA A 109 -12.85 -12.19 -11.91
N ASN A 110 -13.77 -11.47 -12.58
CA ASN A 110 -14.24 -11.83 -13.91
C ASN A 110 -13.10 -11.84 -14.94
N ARG A 111 -12.24 -10.81 -14.94
CA ARG A 111 -11.10 -10.74 -15.85
C ARG A 111 -10.08 -11.86 -15.59
N LEU A 112 -9.87 -12.23 -14.33
CA LEU A 112 -8.99 -13.34 -13.98
C LEU A 112 -9.55 -14.68 -14.50
N ILE A 113 -10.85 -14.92 -14.27
CA ILE A 113 -11.54 -16.11 -14.78
C ILE A 113 -11.46 -16.16 -16.31
N GLU A 114 -11.75 -15.06 -16.98
CA GLU A 114 -11.65 -14.95 -18.45
C GLU A 114 -10.24 -15.26 -18.95
N GLY A 115 -9.20 -14.70 -18.30
CA GLY A 115 -7.81 -15.00 -18.62
C GLY A 115 -7.43 -16.47 -18.40
N GLN A 116 -7.94 -17.10 -17.34
CA GLN A 116 -7.73 -18.54 -17.09
C GLN A 116 -8.41 -19.40 -18.15
N VAL A 117 -9.64 -19.05 -18.54
CA VAL A 117 -10.39 -19.75 -19.60
C VAL A 117 -9.69 -19.62 -20.94
N LEU A 118 -9.24 -18.41 -21.31
CA LEU A 118 -8.50 -18.18 -22.56
C LEU A 118 -7.18 -18.97 -22.58
N ASN A 119 -6.41 -18.95 -21.48
CA ASN A 119 -5.17 -19.73 -21.41
C ASN A 119 -5.43 -21.25 -21.51
N ALA A 120 -6.51 -21.74 -20.91
CA ALA A 120 -6.91 -23.15 -21.03
C ALA A 120 -7.28 -23.49 -22.48
N GLN A 121 -8.03 -22.62 -23.16
CA GLN A 121 -8.38 -22.79 -24.58
C GLN A 121 -7.12 -22.78 -25.48
N TYR A 122 -6.21 -21.82 -25.30
CA TYR A 122 -4.96 -21.78 -26.06
C TYR A 122 -4.08 -23.02 -25.81
N ALA A 123 -4.05 -23.55 -24.58
CA ALA A 123 -3.35 -24.78 -24.28
C ALA A 123 -3.97 -25.97 -25.02
N GLU A 124 -5.30 -26.09 -25.05
CA GLU A 124 -6.02 -27.14 -25.78
C GLU A 124 -5.73 -27.08 -27.29
N GLU A 125 -5.82 -25.90 -27.90
CA GLU A 125 -5.48 -25.69 -29.32
C GLU A 125 -4.02 -26.05 -29.61
N SER A 126 -3.09 -25.67 -28.73
CA SER A 126 -1.67 -26.01 -28.86
C SER A 126 -1.44 -27.52 -28.83
N TYR A 127 -2.09 -28.24 -27.90
CA TYR A 127 -2.03 -29.70 -27.86
C TYR A 127 -2.62 -30.35 -29.10
N GLN A 128 -3.72 -29.80 -29.62
CA GLN A 128 -4.37 -30.29 -30.83
C GLN A 128 -3.46 -30.12 -32.05
N LEU A 129 -2.89 -28.94 -32.25
CA LEU A 129 -1.90 -28.68 -33.32
C LEU A 129 -0.67 -29.57 -33.19
N LYS A 130 -0.18 -29.80 -31.97
CA LYS A 130 0.97 -30.68 -31.73
C LYS A 130 0.66 -32.14 -32.10
N ARG A 131 -0.56 -32.61 -31.82
CA ARG A 131 -1.05 -33.93 -32.23
C ARG A 131 -1.11 -34.05 -33.75
N GLU A 132 -1.70 -33.07 -34.42
CA GLU A 132 -1.80 -33.03 -35.89
C GLU A 132 -0.41 -33.00 -36.56
N ASN A 133 0.51 -32.19 -36.04
CA ASN A 133 1.90 -32.15 -36.50
C ASN A 133 2.60 -33.51 -36.35
N CYS A 134 2.37 -34.23 -35.25
CA CYS A 134 2.91 -35.58 -35.07
C CYS A 134 2.34 -36.55 -36.12
N THR A 135 1.05 -36.48 -36.40
CA THR A 135 0.43 -37.32 -37.44
C THR A 135 0.97 -37.00 -38.84
N LEU A 136 1.13 -35.71 -39.17
CA LEU A 136 1.71 -35.29 -40.44
C LEU A 136 3.17 -35.71 -40.57
N LYS A 137 3.97 -35.59 -39.49
CA LYS A 137 5.35 -36.09 -39.48
C LYS A 137 5.42 -37.59 -39.74
N LYS A 138 4.55 -38.39 -39.10
CA LYS A 138 4.47 -39.84 -39.35
C LYS A 138 4.10 -40.13 -40.80
N GLN A 139 3.11 -39.43 -41.36
CA GLN A 139 2.74 -39.59 -42.77
C GLN A 139 3.89 -39.23 -43.72
N ILE A 140 4.64 -38.18 -43.40
CA ILE A 140 5.83 -37.78 -44.15
C ILE A 140 6.92 -38.87 -44.05
N GLU A 141 7.20 -39.38 -42.86
CA GLU A 141 8.16 -40.48 -42.64
C GLU A 141 7.73 -41.76 -43.36
N GLU A 142 6.45 -42.12 -43.33
CA GLU A 142 5.88 -43.24 -44.08
C GLU A 142 5.99 -43.02 -45.58
N PHE A 143 5.77 -41.80 -46.07
CA PHE A 143 5.97 -41.44 -47.47
C PHE A 143 7.45 -41.57 -47.88
N TYR A 144 8.38 -41.07 -47.05
CA TYR A 144 9.82 -41.23 -47.27
C TYR A 144 10.28 -42.68 -47.19
N HIS A 145 9.76 -43.50 -46.27
CA HIS A 145 10.07 -44.93 -46.19
C HIS A 145 9.48 -45.72 -47.37
N SER A 146 8.27 -45.38 -47.82
CA SER A 146 7.68 -45.94 -49.04
C SER A 146 8.50 -45.55 -50.29
N ASN A 147 8.99 -44.31 -50.34
CA ASN A 147 9.82 -43.82 -51.45
C ASN A 147 11.28 -44.36 -51.38
N ASN A 148 11.84 -44.58 -50.19
CA ASN A 148 13.16 -45.22 -49.99
C ASN A 148 13.11 -46.73 -50.23
N ASN A 149 12.00 -47.41 -49.95
CA ASN A 149 11.82 -48.81 -50.38
C ASN A 149 11.78 -48.94 -51.91
N ASN A 150 11.40 -47.89 -52.63
CA ASN A 150 11.54 -47.81 -54.08
C ASN A 150 12.96 -47.41 -54.56
N ASN A 151 13.84 -46.90 -53.67
CA ASN A 151 15.13 -46.30 -54.05
C ASN A 151 16.39 -46.82 -53.34
N ASN A 152 16.33 -47.76 -52.39
CA ASN A 152 17.52 -48.23 -51.67
C ASN A 152 17.82 -49.73 -51.87
N ASN A 153 18.42 -50.03 -53.03
CA ASN A 153 19.75 -50.64 -53.02
C ASN A 153 20.75 -49.51 -52.77
N ASN A 154 21.22 -49.31 -51.52
CA ASN A 154 22.56 -48.77 -51.15
C ASN A 154 22.63 -48.32 -49.68
N ASN A 155 23.20 -49.21 -48.86
CA ASN A 155 24.20 -49.02 -47.80
C ASN A 155 24.20 -47.82 -46.81
N HIS A 156 24.20 -48.25 -45.54
CA HIS A 156 25.11 -47.97 -44.41
C HIS A 156 25.09 -46.68 -43.57
N ASP A 157 24.98 -46.96 -42.26
CA ASP A 157 25.74 -46.47 -41.09
C ASP A 157 25.89 -44.97 -40.81
N SER A 158 25.53 -44.56 -39.59
CA SER A 158 26.52 -44.22 -38.55
C SER A 158 25.92 -43.64 -37.26
N ASN A 159 26.52 -44.07 -36.14
CA ASN A 159 26.61 -43.48 -34.80
C ASN A 159 26.45 -41.95 -34.68
N ASN A 160 25.88 -41.46 -33.55
CA ASN A 160 26.67 -40.80 -32.49
C ASN A 160 25.88 -40.17 -31.32
N GLN A 161 26.51 -40.27 -30.14
CA GLN A 161 26.62 -39.29 -29.04
C GLN A 161 25.46 -39.06 -28.05
N THR A 162 25.57 -39.81 -26.94
CA THR A 162 25.16 -39.42 -25.59
C THR A 162 26.15 -38.42 -24.97
N LYS A 163 25.77 -37.15 -24.88
CA LYS A 163 26.31 -36.16 -23.93
C LYS A 163 25.19 -35.22 -23.50
N ASN A 164 24.56 -35.50 -22.36
CA ASN A 164 23.61 -34.56 -21.74
C ASN A 164 23.58 -34.78 -20.22
N ILE A 165 24.55 -34.22 -19.49
CA ILE A 165 24.61 -34.27 -18.01
C ILE A 165 24.55 -32.87 -17.38
N ASN A 166 24.59 -31.78 -18.16
CA ASN A 166 24.69 -30.43 -17.58
C ASN A 166 23.33 -29.74 -17.35
N SER A 167 22.20 -30.43 -17.57
CA SER A 167 20.85 -29.87 -17.36
C SER A 167 20.22 -30.27 -16.03
N SER A 168 20.78 -31.24 -15.30
CA SER A 168 20.19 -31.76 -14.05
C SER A 168 20.46 -30.85 -12.84
N ASP A 169 21.66 -30.26 -12.76
CA ASP A 169 22.10 -29.52 -11.56
C ASP A 169 21.42 -28.16 -11.36
N PHE A 170 20.83 -27.58 -12.41
CA PHE A 170 20.09 -26.32 -12.31
C PHE A 170 18.64 -26.55 -11.87
N LEU A 171 18.02 -27.66 -12.30
CA LEU A 171 16.66 -28.03 -11.92
C LEU A 171 16.57 -28.49 -10.45
N VAL A 172 17.60 -29.17 -9.93
CA VAL A 172 17.63 -29.64 -8.53
C VAL A 172 17.70 -28.46 -7.55
N LYS A 173 18.53 -27.45 -7.81
CA LYS A 173 18.65 -26.26 -6.93
C LYS A 173 17.39 -25.38 -6.90
N SER A 174 16.61 -25.37 -7.98
CA SER A 174 15.33 -24.65 -8.02
C SER A 174 14.26 -25.37 -7.19
N ASN A 175 14.26 -26.70 -7.22
CA ASN A 175 13.31 -27.53 -6.44
C ASN A 175 13.64 -27.54 -4.94
N ASP A 176 14.92 -27.47 -4.56
CA ASP A 176 15.34 -27.41 -3.15
C ASP A 176 14.87 -26.12 -2.45
N ASN A 177 14.92 -24.97 -3.15
CA ASN A 177 14.40 -23.70 -2.64
C ASN A 177 12.86 -23.72 -2.49
N GLU A 178 12.15 -24.34 -3.44
CA GLU A 178 10.69 -24.49 -3.35
C GLU A 178 10.29 -25.44 -2.21
N LEU A 179 11.04 -26.53 -1.99
CA LEU A 179 10.86 -27.45 -0.87
C LEU A 179 11.09 -26.78 0.49
N GLU A 180 12.10 -25.91 0.61
CA GLU A 180 12.39 -25.18 1.85
C GLU A 180 11.27 -24.18 2.18
N ILE A 181 10.73 -23.47 1.19
CA ILE A 181 9.59 -22.56 1.36
C ILE A 181 8.30 -23.34 1.73
N LEU A 182 8.10 -24.51 1.13
CA LEU A 182 6.97 -25.39 1.46
C LEU A 182 7.09 -25.96 2.88
N GLN A 183 8.30 -26.31 3.34
CA GLN A 183 8.52 -26.78 4.70
C GLN A 183 8.25 -25.68 5.73
N GLU A 184 8.75 -24.46 5.48
CA GLU A 184 8.52 -23.31 6.38
C GLU A 184 7.04 -22.89 6.43
N THR A 185 6.28 -23.09 5.35
CA THR A 185 4.83 -22.85 5.35
C THR A 185 4.06 -23.94 6.09
N ILE A 186 4.47 -25.21 5.98
CA ILE A 186 3.92 -26.31 6.77
C ILE A 186 4.15 -26.10 8.27
N ASP A 187 5.33 -25.65 8.67
CA ASP A 187 5.66 -25.38 10.07
C ASP A 187 4.84 -24.21 10.62
N ARG A 188 4.71 -23.11 9.85
CA ARG A 188 3.83 -21.97 10.20
C ARG A 188 2.36 -22.38 10.35
N LEU A 189 1.84 -23.16 9.42
CA LEU A 189 0.47 -23.66 9.48
C LEU A 189 0.26 -24.63 10.65
N SER A 190 1.26 -25.45 10.98
CA SER A 190 1.21 -26.36 12.13
C SER A 190 1.20 -25.61 13.46
N ASP A 191 2.00 -24.55 13.59
CA ASP A 191 2.02 -23.69 14.77
C ASP A 191 0.73 -22.88 14.93
N GLU A 192 0.16 -22.39 13.83
CA GLU A 192 -1.14 -21.73 13.80
C GLU A 192 -2.27 -22.69 14.20
N ASN A 193 -2.25 -23.93 13.68
CA ASN A 193 -3.22 -24.96 14.03
C ASN A 193 -3.08 -25.40 15.50
N ARG A 194 -1.85 -25.51 16.02
CA ARG A 194 -1.59 -25.78 17.45
C ARG A 194 -2.10 -24.64 18.35
N ARG A 195 -1.93 -23.38 17.94
CA ARG A 195 -2.50 -22.21 18.64
C ARG A 195 -4.03 -22.26 18.65
N LEU A 196 -4.65 -22.51 17.51
CA LEU A 196 -6.12 -22.62 17.37
C LEU A 196 -6.72 -23.79 18.15
N GLN A 197 -5.97 -24.87 18.37
CA GLN A 197 -6.40 -26.00 19.21
C GLN A 197 -6.18 -25.77 20.72
N SER A 198 -5.29 -24.86 21.11
CA SER A 198 -5.00 -24.54 22.52
C SER A 198 -5.94 -23.50 23.14
N THR A 199 -6.48 -22.58 22.34
CA THR A 199 -7.44 -21.54 22.75
C THR A 199 -8.83 -22.04 23.19
N PRO A 200 -9.44 -23.12 22.66
CA PRO A 200 -10.80 -23.52 23.04
C PRO A 200 -10.90 -24.16 24.43
N ASN A 201 -9.82 -24.71 24.99
CA ASN A 201 -9.87 -25.41 26.27
C ASN A 201 -9.81 -24.47 27.50
N SER A 202 -9.11 -23.33 27.40
CA SER A 202 -9.00 -22.38 28.52
C SER A 202 -10.30 -21.62 28.75
N GLU A 203 -10.98 -21.21 27.68
CA GLU A 203 -12.25 -20.50 27.77
C GLU A 203 -13.36 -21.44 28.26
N LEU A 204 -13.40 -22.69 27.76
CA LEU A 204 -14.33 -23.72 28.22
C LEU A 204 -14.14 -24.04 29.71
N ALA A 205 -12.90 -24.18 30.18
CA ALA A 205 -12.60 -24.42 31.59
C ALA A 205 -13.07 -23.25 32.48
N SER A 206 -12.85 -22.00 32.06
CA SER A 206 -13.33 -20.82 32.79
C SER A 206 -14.86 -20.73 32.85
N LEU A 207 -15.55 -21.11 31.77
CA LEU A 207 -17.01 -21.14 31.73
C LEU A 207 -17.59 -22.28 32.57
N GLN A 208 -16.89 -23.42 32.65
CA GLN A 208 -17.26 -24.52 33.53
C GLN A 208 -17.11 -24.14 35.00
N GLU A 209 -16.03 -23.43 35.37
CA GLU A 209 -15.82 -22.91 36.72
C GLU A 209 -16.89 -21.87 37.11
N GLU A 210 -17.19 -20.91 36.22
CA GLU A 210 -18.29 -19.95 36.40
C GLU A 210 -19.65 -20.65 36.58
N LEU A 211 -19.93 -21.71 35.80
CA LEU A 211 -21.15 -22.51 35.94
C LEU A 211 -21.23 -23.29 37.26
N THR A 212 -20.11 -23.86 37.74
CA THR A 212 -20.08 -24.56 39.02
C THR A 212 -20.36 -23.63 40.20
N LEU A 213 -19.84 -22.40 40.16
CA LEU A 213 -20.10 -21.38 41.16
C LEU A 213 -21.58 -20.97 41.19
N VAL A 214 -22.20 -20.76 40.01
CA VAL A 214 -23.64 -20.47 39.92
C VAL A 214 -24.49 -21.61 40.49
N LYS A 215 -24.14 -22.86 40.17
CA LYS A 215 -24.88 -24.03 40.66
C LYS A 215 -24.79 -24.21 42.19
N MET A 216 -23.63 -23.98 42.79
CA MET A 216 -23.47 -24.03 44.25
C MET A 216 -24.33 -22.97 44.93
N ARG A 217 -24.34 -21.76 44.38
CA ARG A 217 -25.16 -20.65 44.88
C ARG A 217 -26.66 -20.90 44.77
N ASP A 218 -27.13 -21.44 43.64
CA ASP A 218 -28.55 -21.75 43.45
C ASP A 218 -29.01 -22.85 44.43
N ALA A 219 -28.12 -23.78 44.78
CA ALA A 219 -28.38 -24.76 45.83
C ALA A 219 -28.49 -24.12 47.23
N GLU A 220 -27.61 -23.17 47.56
CA GLU A 220 -27.66 -22.44 48.84
C GLU A 220 -28.92 -21.56 48.96
N ALA A 221 -29.31 -20.86 47.88
CA ALA A 221 -30.55 -20.09 47.83
C ALA A 221 -31.78 -20.96 48.06
N GLN A 222 -31.78 -22.18 47.50
CA GLN A 222 -32.86 -23.14 47.68
C GLN A 222 -32.95 -23.66 49.12
N VAL A 223 -31.81 -23.90 49.78
CA VAL A 223 -31.77 -24.28 51.21
C VAL A 223 -32.30 -23.15 52.08
N ASN A 224 -31.85 -21.91 51.86
CA ASN A 224 -32.32 -20.73 52.60
C ASN A 224 -33.83 -20.53 52.46
N LEU A 225 -34.37 -20.69 51.25
CA LEU A 225 -35.80 -20.57 50.99
C LEU A 225 -36.60 -21.66 51.75
N ASN A 226 -36.09 -22.89 51.78
CA ASN A 226 -36.70 -23.98 52.53
C ASN A 226 -36.69 -23.72 54.05
N GLU A 227 -35.60 -23.17 54.59
CA GLU A 227 -35.51 -22.79 56.00
C GLU A 227 -36.49 -21.66 56.35
N LEU A 228 -36.65 -20.66 55.49
CA LEU A 228 -37.63 -19.58 55.67
C LEU A 228 -39.06 -20.11 55.66
N ARG A 229 -39.38 -21.03 54.73
CA ARG A 229 -40.69 -21.70 54.70
C ARG A 229 -40.96 -22.49 55.98
N GLN A 230 -39.96 -23.22 56.47
CA GLN A 230 -40.07 -23.97 57.71
C GLN A 230 -40.28 -23.04 58.91
N ARG A 231 -39.54 -21.92 59.00
CA ARG A 231 -39.68 -20.94 60.08
C ARG A 231 -41.07 -20.31 60.12
N ILE A 232 -41.63 -19.96 58.96
CA ILE A 232 -43.01 -19.47 58.84
C ILE A 232 -44.01 -20.54 59.31
N ALA A 233 -43.80 -21.81 58.92
CA ALA A 233 -44.68 -22.90 59.34
C ALA A 233 -44.64 -23.12 60.86
N ASP A 234 -43.48 -23.03 61.49
CA ASP A 234 -43.32 -23.20 62.94
C ASP A 234 -43.96 -22.06 63.73
N LEU A 235 -43.77 -20.80 63.30
CA LEU A 235 -44.44 -19.65 63.93
C LEU A 235 -45.96 -19.71 63.79
N ASN A 236 -46.46 -20.21 62.66
CA ASN A 236 -47.90 -20.39 62.46
C ASN A 236 -48.46 -21.47 63.39
N ARG A 237 -47.71 -22.56 63.63
CA ARG A 237 -48.08 -23.58 64.64
C ARG A 237 -48.06 -23.01 66.06
N GLU A 238 -47.00 -22.27 66.43
CA GLU A 238 -46.90 -21.61 67.74
C GLU A 238 -48.05 -20.62 67.98
N TRP A 239 -48.41 -19.84 66.96
CA TRP A 239 -49.54 -18.91 67.01
C TRP A 239 -50.89 -19.63 67.15
N GLN A 240 -51.15 -20.67 66.35
CA GLN A 240 -52.38 -21.46 66.43
C GLN A 240 -52.53 -22.16 67.79
N PHE A 241 -51.44 -22.66 68.35
CA PHE A 241 -51.42 -23.29 69.66
C PHE A 241 -51.76 -22.29 70.77
N HIS A 242 -51.15 -21.10 70.75
CA HIS A 242 -51.44 -20.05 71.70
C HIS A 242 -52.89 -19.52 71.58
N ASP A 243 -53.36 -19.28 70.36
CA ASP A 243 -54.75 -18.87 70.11
C ASP A 243 -55.76 -19.89 70.67
N SER A 244 -55.45 -21.18 70.55
CA SER A 244 -56.24 -22.25 71.14
C SER A 244 -56.23 -22.23 72.69
N ILE A 245 -55.08 -21.97 73.31
CA ILE A 245 -54.95 -21.84 74.78
C ILE A 245 -55.72 -20.63 75.30
N CYS A 246 -55.59 -19.46 74.66
CA CYS A 246 -56.32 -18.27 75.06
C CYS A 246 -57.84 -18.45 74.94
N LYS A 247 -58.31 -19.14 73.90
CA LYS A 247 -59.73 -19.51 73.75
C LYS A 247 -60.19 -20.42 74.90
N ALA A 248 -59.43 -21.47 75.20
CA ALA A 248 -59.75 -22.40 76.28
C ALA A 248 -59.72 -21.73 77.68
N ASN A 249 -58.76 -20.84 77.95
CA ASN A 249 -58.66 -20.13 79.24
C ASN A 249 -59.80 -19.12 79.45
N ARG A 250 -60.27 -18.46 78.38
CA ARG A 250 -61.45 -17.57 78.42
C ARG A 250 -62.76 -18.32 78.70
N GLU A 251 -62.88 -19.57 78.28
CA GLU A 251 -64.04 -20.41 78.57
C GLU A 251 -64.09 -20.88 80.04
N ILE A 252 -62.95 -20.94 80.73
CA ILE A 252 -62.83 -21.53 82.07
C ILE A 252 -62.84 -20.50 83.21
N ASN A 253 -62.27 -19.28 83.06
CA ASN A 253 -62.18 -18.30 84.17
C ASN A 253 -62.16 -16.82 83.71
N ASN A 254 -63.16 -16.03 84.14
CA ASN A 254 -63.32 -14.58 83.86
C ASN A 254 -62.60 -13.67 84.89
N ASN A 255 -61.32 -13.91 85.20
CA ASN A 255 -60.57 -13.09 86.16
C ASN A 255 -59.67 -12.06 85.45
N PRO A 256 -59.59 -10.79 85.93
CA PRO A 256 -58.78 -9.73 85.30
C PRO A 256 -57.26 -9.98 85.35
N SER A 257 -56.79 -10.94 86.18
CA SER A 257 -55.40 -11.39 86.18
C SER A 257 -55.03 -12.25 84.96
N ASN A 258 -56.01 -12.89 84.30
CA ASN A 258 -55.77 -13.65 83.07
C ASN A 258 -55.54 -12.73 81.87
N ASP A 259 -56.15 -11.54 81.85
CA ASP A 259 -55.98 -10.56 80.77
C ASP A 259 -54.55 -9.99 80.70
N ALA A 260 -53.91 -9.78 81.85
CA ALA A 260 -52.51 -9.34 81.90
C ALA A 260 -51.54 -10.42 81.40
N TYR A 261 -51.83 -11.69 81.69
CA TYR A 261 -51.05 -12.83 81.19
C TYR A 261 -51.22 -13.00 79.68
N ASP A 262 -52.46 -12.92 79.18
CA ASP A 262 -52.77 -12.97 77.74
C ASP A 262 -52.09 -11.83 76.97
N LEU A 263 -52.02 -10.62 77.55
CA LEU A 263 -51.34 -9.48 76.94
C LEU A 263 -49.82 -9.72 76.80
N ILE A 264 -49.16 -10.17 77.88
CA ILE A 264 -47.71 -10.48 77.86
C ILE A 264 -47.41 -11.63 76.88
N ALA A 265 -48.27 -12.65 76.85
CA ALA A 265 -48.10 -13.77 75.94
C ALA A 265 -48.29 -13.37 74.47
N HIS A 266 -49.26 -12.49 74.18
CA HIS A 266 -49.42 -11.88 72.85
C HIS A 266 -48.22 -11.00 72.46
N GLU A 267 -47.69 -10.19 73.37
CA GLU A 267 -46.49 -9.38 73.14
C GLU A 267 -45.26 -10.25 72.87
N LEU A 268 -45.09 -11.37 73.59
CA LEU A 268 -44.02 -12.34 73.35
C LEU A 268 -44.11 -12.97 71.95
N ILE A 269 -45.29 -13.38 71.51
CA ILE A 269 -45.49 -13.93 70.16
C ILE A 269 -45.25 -12.85 69.10
N SER A 270 -45.70 -11.63 69.34
CA SER A 270 -45.44 -10.49 68.46
C SER A 270 -43.94 -10.18 68.35
N LEU A 271 -43.19 -10.30 69.45
CA LEU A 271 -41.73 -10.16 69.47
C LEU A 271 -41.05 -11.30 68.70
N LYS A 272 -41.46 -12.56 68.92
CA LYS A 272 -40.95 -13.72 68.16
C LYS A 272 -41.21 -13.63 66.66
N MET A 273 -42.38 -13.14 66.26
CA MET A 273 -42.69 -12.91 64.83
C MET A 273 -41.81 -11.80 64.25
N ARG A 274 -41.55 -10.73 65.01
CA ARG A 274 -40.65 -9.65 64.58
C ARG A 274 -39.20 -10.09 64.48
N GLU A 275 -38.72 -10.91 65.42
CA GLU A 275 -37.39 -11.53 65.39
C GLU A 275 -37.24 -12.43 64.17
N ALA A 276 -38.22 -13.31 63.93
CA ALA A 276 -38.20 -14.15 62.74
C ALA A 276 -38.31 -13.36 61.44
N GLN A 277 -39.04 -12.25 61.41
CA GLN A 277 -39.07 -11.34 60.27
C GLN A 277 -37.69 -10.72 60.01
N ALA A 278 -36.99 -10.28 61.07
CA ALA A 278 -35.63 -9.76 60.96
C ALA A 278 -34.64 -10.85 60.47
N ASP A 279 -34.79 -12.10 60.91
CA ASP A 279 -34.01 -13.24 60.41
C ASP A 279 -34.28 -13.50 58.93
N CYS A 280 -35.54 -13.38 58.50
CA CYS A 280 -35.92 -13.51 57.09
C CYS A 280 -35.27 -12.41 56.24
N ASP A 281 -35.34 -11.16 56.72
CA ASP A 281 -34.75 -10.01 56.04
C ASP A 281 -33.22 -10.12 55.96
N ASN A 282 -32.56 -10.60 57.03
CA ASN A 282 -31.12 -10.86 57.05
C ASN A 282 -30.70 -11.92 56.02
N LYS A 283 -31.42 -13.06 55.95
CA LYS A 283 -31.13 -14.10 54.94
C LYS A 283 -31.33 -13.60 53.51
N LEU A 284 -32.35 -12.78 53.29
CA LEU A 284 -32.60 -12.15 51.98
C LEU A 284 -31.49 -11.15 51.61
N LEU A 285 -30.99 -10.37 52.58
CA LEU A 285 -29.85 -9.47 52.36
C LEU A 285 -28.54 -10.24 52.09
N SER A 286 -28.28 -11.33 52.82
CA SER A 286 -27.13 -12.22 52.54
C SER A 286 -27.19 -12.80 51.13
N GLN A 287 -28.38 -13.22 50.67
CA GLN A 287 -28.55 -13.69 49.30
C GLN A 287 -28.25 -12.59 48.26
N LYS A 288 -28.77 -11.37 48.48
CA LYS A 288 -28.49 -10.22 47.61
C LYS A 288 -27.00 -9.87 47.56
N LEU A 289 -26.30 -9.96 48.70
CA LEU A 289 -24.87 -9.72 48.77
C LEU A 289 -24.10 -10.73 47.92
N MET A 290 -24.44 -12.01 48.04
CA MET A 290 -23.86 -13.07 47.22
C MET A 290 -24.15 -12.86 45.73
N ASP A 291 -25.35 -12.41 45.38
CA ASP A 291 -25.70 -12.06 44.00
C ASP A 291 -24.81 -10.96 43.42
N ILE A 292 -24.64 -9.87 44.16
CA ILE A 292 -23.77 -8.75 43.75
C ILE A 292 -22.31 -9.20 43.65
N GLU A 293 -21.84 -10.03 44.58
CA GLU A 293 -20.45 -10.52 44.59
C GLU A 293 -20.16 -11.43 43.39
N THR A 294 -21.12 -12.26 42.98
CA THR A 294 -21.01 -13.03 41.73
C THR A 294 -21.04 -12.15 40.49
N GLN A 295 -21.94 -11.15 40.44
CA GLN A 295 -21.96 -10.20 39.32
C GLN A 295 -20.62 -9.46 39.21
N LYS A 296 -20.03 -9.06 40.34
CA LYS A 296 -18.70 -8.45 40.40
C LYS A 296 -17.64 -9.39 39.84
N GLN A 297 -17.63 -10.67 40.22
CA GLN A 297 -16.64 -11.63 39.73
C GLN A 297 -16.78 -11.89 38.22
N VAL A 298 -18.01 -12.01 37.71
CA VAL A 298 -18.29 -12.18 36.28
C VAL A 298 -17.83 -10.95 35.48
N LEU A 299 -18.13 -9.75 35.97
CA LEU A 299 -17.68 -8.50 35.34
C LEU A 299 -16.16 -8.39 35.38
N HIS A 300 -15.51 -8.76 36.48
CA HIS A 300 -14.06 -8.78 36.59
C HIS A 300 -13.41 -9.74 35.57
N ASN A 301 -13.93 -10.97 35.46
CA ASN A 301 -13.46 -11.93 34.46
C ASN A 301 -13.69 -11.43 33.02
N GLN A 302 -14.83 -10.77 32.77
CA GLN A 302 -15.12 -10.19 31.46
C GLN A 302 -14.14 -9.07 31.10
N ILE A 303 -13.85 -8.16 32.04
CA ILE A 303 -12.87 -7.09 31.85
C ILE A 303 -11.50 -7.70 31.56
N LYS A 304 -11.07 -8.70 32.34
CA LYS A 304 -9.79 -9.38 32.12
C LYS A 304 -9.69 -10.00 30.72
N ARG A 305 -10.72 -10.70 30.25
CA ARG A 305 -10.78 -11.24 28.88
C ARG A 305 -10.71 -10.13 27.81
N GLN A 306 -11.35 -8.99 28.06
CA GLN A 306 -11.30 -7.84 27.15
C GLN A 306 -9.91 -7.17 27.15
N ASP A 307 -9.25 -7.09 28.30
CA ASP A 307 -7.89 -6.55 28.42
C ASP A 307 -6.89 -7.44 27.69
N ASP A 308 -6.99 -8.76 27.86
CA ASP A 308 -6.12 -9.73 27.17
C ASP A 308 -6.28 -9.65 25.63
N GLU A 309 -7.52 -9.56 25.14
CA GLU A 309 -7.79 -9.37 23.70
C GLU A 309 -7.28 -8.01 23.20
N THR A 310 -7.46 -6.95 24.00
CA THR A 310 -6.92 -5.62 23.67
C THR A 310 -5.39 -5.65 23.59
N GLN A 311 -4.73 -6.39 24.50
CA GLN A 311 -3.28 -6.56 24.48
C GLN A 311 -2.83 -7.37 23.25
N ARG A 312 -3.56 -8.42 22.87
CA ARG A 312 -3.30 -9.20 21.66
C ARG A 312 -3.37 -8.33 20.41
N VAL A 313 -4.46 -7.59 20.23
CA VAL A 313 -4.64 -6.68 19.07
C VAL A 313 -3.57 -5.59 19.04
N ARG A 314 -3.17 -5.04 20.20
CA ARG A 314 -2.06 -4.07 20.28
C ARG A 314 -0.74 -4.66 19.80
N LEU A 315 -0.41 -5.88 20.23
CA LEU A 315 0.83 -6.56 19.80
C LEU A 315 0.82 -6.85 18.29
N GLU A 316 -0.32 -7.28 17.74
CA GLU A 316 -0.47 -7.46 16.29
C GLU A 316 -0.30 -6.14 15.53
N LEU A 317 -0.90 -5.05 16.01
CA LEU A 317 -0.74 -3.72 15.42
C LEU A 317 0.73 -3.27 15.43
N ASP A 318 1.44 -3.48 16.54
CA ASP A 318 2.86 -3.17 16.62
C ASP A 318 3.71 -4.00 15.63
N GLN A 319 3.37 -5.28 15.44
CA GLN A 319 4.03 -6.13 14.42
C GLN A 319 3.77 -5.60 13.01
N TYR A 320 2.53 -5.26 12.68
CA TYR A 320 2.21 -4.64 11.39
C TYR A 320 2.93 -3.31 11.18
N ARG A 321 3.05 -2.49 12.23
CA ARG A 321 3.79 -1.21 12.19
C ARG A 321 5.28 -1.44 11.90
N ILE A 322 5.90 -2.44 12.53
CA ILE A 322 7.30 -2.79 12.28
C ILE A 322 7.47 -3.22 10.82
N ARG A 323 6.62 -4.13 10.35
CA ARG A 323 6.66 -4.61 8.95
C ARG A 323 6.44 -3.49 7.93
N GLU A 324 5.52 -2.56 8.22
CA GLU A 324 5.29 -1.39 7.37
C GLU A 324 6.55 -0.51 7.30
N ASN A 325 7.20 -0.27 8.43
CA ASN A 325 8.44 0.51 8.46
C ASN A 325 9.57 -0.18 7.68
N GLU A 326 9.72 -1.50 7.81
CA GLU A 326 10.68 -2.28 7.01
C GLU A 326 10.42 -2.13 5.51
N LEU A 327 9.17 -2.32 5.06
CA LEU A 327 8.80 -2.14 3.66
C LEU A 327 9.03 -0.69 3.18
N ARG A 328 8.72 0.31 4.02
CA ARG A 328 9.02 1.72 3.72
C ARG A 328 10.52 1.97 3.55
N THR A 329 11.36 1.36 4.38
CA THR A 329 12.83 1.47 4.24
C THR A 329 13.33 0.80 2.97
N GLN A 330 12.84 -0.39 2.62
CA GLN A 330 13.17 -1.08 1.36
C GLN A 330 12.77 -0.26 0.14
N LEU A 331 11.57 0.33 0.15
CA LEU A 331 11.13 1.22 -0.94
C LEU A 331 12.04 2.44 -1.09
N LYS A 332 12.48 3.03 0.03
CA LYS A 332 13.42 4.16 -0.01
C LYS A 332 14.77 3.74 -0.58
N GLU A 333 15.27 2.57 -0.22
CA GLU A 333 16.53 2.03 -0.73
C GLU A 333 16.47 1.78 -2.24
N ILE A 334 15.42 1.10 -2.73
CA ILE A 334 15.22 0.86 -4.17
C ILE A 334 15.13 2.18 -4.93
N LYS A 335 14.41 3.17 -4.39
CA LYS A 335 14.30 4.50 -4.99
C LYS A 335 15.67 5.18 -5.13
N ASN A 336 16.51 5.10 -4.11
CA ASN A 336 17.86 5.66 -4.15
C ASN A 336 18.73 4.91 -5.19
N GLN A 337 18.68 3.57 -5.22
CA GLN A 337 19.40 2.77 -6.22
C GLN A 337 18.96 3.10 -7.65
N MET A 338 17.67 3.34 -7.89
CA MET A 338 17.17 3.77 -9.19
C MET A 338 17.73 5.15 -9.57
N HIS A 339 17.74 6.10 -8.63
CA HIS A 339 18.33 7.41 -8.85
C HIS A 339 19.82 7.33 -9.18
N ASP A 340 20.58 6.51 -8.46
CA ASP A 340 22.02 6.31 -8.71
C ASP A 340 22.27 5.70 -10.10
N ARG A 341 21.44 4.75 -10.53
CA ARG A 341 21.50 4.19 -11.89
C ARG A 341 21.17 5.22 -12.96
N GLU A 342 20.16 6.06 -12.74
CA GLU A 342 19.83 7.15 -13.67
C GLU A 342 20.96 8.17 -13.81
N LEU A 343 21.64 8.50 -12.70
CA LEU A 343 22.81 9.38 -12.73
C LEU A 343 23.96 8.76 -13.51
N ARG A 344 24.28 7.47 -13.27
CA ARG A 344 25.30 6.74 -14.04
C ARG A 344 24.99 6.70 -15.54
N LEU A 345 23.75 6.41 -15.91
CA LEU A 345 23.34 6.42 -17.33
C LEU A 345 23.51 7.80 -17.99
N LYS A 346 23.24 8.88 -17.25
CA LYS A 346 23.46 10.25 -17.75
C LYS A 346 24.95 10.56 -17.90
N GLU A 347 25.77 10.12 -16.95
CA GLU A 347 27.23 10.24 -17.00
C GLU A 347 27.82 9.47 -18.19
N ASP A 348 27.44 8.19 -18.36
CA ASP A 348 27.87 7.35 -19.49
C ASP A 348 27.44 7.96 -20.84
N SER A 349 26.22 8.49 -20.92
CA SER A 349 25.75 9.20 -22.12
C SER A 349 26.55 10.46 -22.41
N MET A 350 26.95 11.21 -21.37
CA MET A 350 27.78 12.40 -21.52
C MET A 350 29.20 12.03 -21.96
N MET A 351 29.78 10.99 -21.36
CA MET A 351 31.09 10.46 -21.73
C MET A 351 31.13 10.02 -23.19
N LEU A 352 30.09 9.31 -23.65
CA LEU A 352 29.98 8.89 -25.05
C LEU A 352 29.94 10.10 -26.01
N ARG A 353 29.17 11.14 -25.67
CA ARG A 353 29.12 12.38 -26.47
C ARG A 353 30.47 13.11 -26.51
N ILE A 354 31.21 13.10 -25.40
CA ILE A 354 32.56 13.68 -25.35
C ILE A 354 33.49 12.91 -26.28
N HIS A 355 33.51 11.59 -26.22
CA HIS A 355 34.33 10.77 -27.12
C HIS A 355 33.94 10.91 -28.59
N GLU A 356 32.65 11.03 -28.91
CA GLU A 356 32.20 11.33 -30.27
C GLU A 356 32.67 12.72 -30.73
N ALA A 357 32.61 13.73 -29.85
CA ALA A 357 33.13 15.06 -30.14
C ALA A 357 34.66 15.06 -30.36
N GLU A 358 35.42 14.33 -29.54
CA GLU A 358 36.87 14.16 -29.71
C GLU A 358 37.22 13.44 -31.02
N SER A 359 36.48 12.37 -31.36
CA SER A 359 36.67 11.65 -32.62
C SER A 359 36.34 12.51 -33.84
N THR A 360 35.28 13.33 -33.77
CA THR A 360 34.92 14.24 -34.87
C THR A 360 35.91 15.40 -35.00
N GLN A 361 36.44 15.91 -33.88
CA GLN A 361 37.50 16.90 -33.87
C GLN A 361 38.78 16.37 -34.53
N THR A 362 39.28 15.22 -34.08
CA THR A 362 40.49 14.60 -34.65
C THR A 362 40.32 14.28 -36.13
N LEU A 363 39.13 13.84 -36.57
CA LEU A 363 38.81 13.65 -37.97
C LEU A 363 38.81 14.98 -38.75
N GLY A 364 38.32 16.06 -38.14
CA GLY A 364 38.43 17.42 -38.67
C GLY A 364 39.88 17.86 -38.88
N ASP A 365 40.73 17.67 -37.87
CA ASP A 365 42.15 18.01 -37.91
C ASP A 365 42.89 17.23 -39.01
N LEU A 366 42.62 15.92 -39.13
CA LEU A 366 43.19 15.09 -40.20
C LEU A 366 42.71 15.51 -41.59
N ARG A 367 41.42 15.84 -41.74
CA ARG A 367 40.88 16.36 -43.01
C ARG A 367 41.52 17.68 -43.41
N GLN A 368 41.69 18.58 -42.45
CA GLN A 368 42.43 19.83 -42.69
C GLN A 368 43.85 19.54 -43.14
N LYS A 369 44.54 18.58 -42.48
CA LYS A 369 45.90 18.22 -42.87
C LYS A 369 46.01 17.63 -44.27
N ILE A 370 45.04 16.80 -44.65
CA ILE A 370 44.94 16.28 -46.02
C ILE A 370 44.76 17.42 -47.01
N ALA A 371 43.83 18.35 -46.76
CA ALA A 371 43.60 19.49 -47.64
C ALA A 371 44.84 20.40 -47.78
N GLU A 372 45.58 20.65 -46.68
CA GLU A 372 46.86 21.37 -46.73
C GLU A 372 47.89 20.69 -47.64
N LEU A 373 48.02 19.36 -47.53
CA LEU A 373 48.93 18.58 -48.36
C LEU A 373 48.47 18.53 -49.84
N GLU A 374 47.17 18.48 -50.10
CA GLU A 374 46.60 18.54 -51.44
C GLU A 374 46.90 19.88 -52.12
N VAL A 375 46.75 21.01 -51.40
CA VAL A 375 47.11 22.34 -51.91
C VAL A 375 48.62 22.42 -52.19
N LEU A 376 49.46 22.01 -51.24
CA LEU A 376 50.92 22.00 -51.44
C LEU A 376 51.32 21.15 -52.66
N ASN A 377 50.67 20.00 -52.86
CA ASN A 377 50.91 19.15 -54.02
C ASN A 377 50.52 19.86 -55.33
N GLN A 378 49.36 20.53 -55.36
CA GLN A 378 48.96 21.34 -56.52
C GLN A 378 49.94 22.48 -56.81
N GLU A 379 50.41 23.20 -55.79
CA GLU A 379 51.41 24.26 -55.92
C GLU A 379 52.72 23.73 -56.53
N LEU A 380 53.20 22.56 -56.07
CA LEU A 380 54.39 21.92 -56.61
C LEU A 380 54.22 21.51 -58.08
N ILE A 381 53.07 20.93 -58.44
CA ILE A 381 52.75 20.56 -59.83
C ILE A 381 52.73 21.80 -60.72
N THR A 382 52.03 22.87 -60.30
CA THR A 382 51.99 24.13 -61.04
C THR A 382 53.37 24.77 -61.17
N ARG A 383 54.18 24.73 -60.11
CA ARG A 383 55.56 25.25 -60.14
C ARG A 383 56.45 24.48 -61.12
N SER A 384 56.38 23.14 -61.13
CA SER A 384 57.11 22.31 -62.11
C SER A 384 56.68 22.65 -63.53
N GLN A 385 55.37 22.72 -63.80
CA GLN A 385 54.86 23.09 -65.12
C GLN A 385 55.34 24.48 -65.58
N ILE A 386 55.41 25.46 -64.68
CA ILE A 386 55.87 26.82 -65.03
C ILE A 386 57.39 26.87 -65.20
N MET A 387 58.19 26.27 -64.32
CA MET A 387 59.66 26.30 -64.43
C MET A 387 60.14 25.50 -65.64
N ASP A 388 59.60 24.31 -65.86
CA ASP A 388 60.09 23.42 -66.93
C ASP A 388 59.73 23.99 -68.31
N ASP A 389 58.52 24.49 -68.53
CA ASP A 389 58.15 25.02 -69.84
C ASP A 389 58.70 26.44 -70.08
N ARG A 390 58.65 27.34 -69.08
CA ARG A 390 59.08 28.73 -69.27
C ARG A 390 60.60 28.83 -69.37
N ASP A 391 61.36 28.19 -68.47
CA ASP A 391 62.81 28.35 -68.45
C ASP A 391 63.46 27.61 -69.63
N LEU A 392 62.91 26.47 -70.09
CA LEU A 392 63.36 25.85 -71.33
C LEU A 392 63.00 26.69 -72.55
N GLN A 393 61.80 27.29 -72.59
CA GLN A 393 61.38 28.10 -73.73
C GLN A 393 62.15 29.42 -73.82
N GLU A 394 62.51 30.02 -72.68
CA GLU A 394 63.38 31.21 -72.60
C GLU A 394 64.81 30.88 -73.04
N LYS A 395 65.38 29.76 -72.58
CA LYS A 395 66.68 29.26 -73.08
C LYS A 395 66.65 28.91 -74.56
N LEU A 396 65.55 28.35 -75.05
CA LEU A 396 65.38 28.04 -76.48
C LEU A 396 65.35 29.34 -77.29
N LEU A 397 64.65 30.37 -76.83
CA LEU A 397 64.62 31.69 -77.45
C LEU A 397 66.02 32.32 -77.47
N GLU A 398 66.75 32.29 -76.35
CA GLU A 398 68.14 32.76 -76.28
C GLU A 398 69.06 31.98 -77.24
N PHE A 399 68.99 30.65 -77.26
CA PHE A 399 69.78 29.84 -78.19
C PHE A 399 69.38 30.08 -79.64
N GLN A 400 68.11 30.33 -79.91
CA GLN A 400 67.62 30.60 -81.26
C GLN A 400 68.04 31.99 -81.75
N ASP A 401 68.05 32.99 -80.88
CA ASP A 401 68.62 34.31 -81.13
C ASP A 401 70.14 34.22 -81.35
N GLU A 402 70.84 33.42 -80.54
CA GLU A 402 72.27 33.16 -80.71
C GLU A 402 72.57 32.43 -82.03
N VAL A 403 71.74 31.45 -82.41
CA VAL A 403 71.82 30.78 -83.71
C VAL A 403 71.54 31.76 -84.85
N MET A 404 70.57 32.68 -84.70
CA MET A 404 70.32 33.72 -85.71
C MET A 404 71.49 34.70 -85.81
N ARG A 405 72.07 35.13 -84.68
CA ARG A 405 73.27 35.98 -84.62
C ARG A 405 74.45 35.29 -85.30
N LEU A 406 74.70 34.02 -84.99
CA LEU A 406 75.76 33.22 -85.60
C LEU A 406 75.50 32.95 -87.09
N ARG A 407 74.24 32.76 -87.52
CA ARG A 407 73.88 32.66 -88.95
C ARG A 407 74.09 33.99 -89.67
N LEU A 408 73.78 35.12 -89.03
CA LEU A 408 74.05 36.46 -89.57
C LEU A 408 75.56 36.69 -89.71
N ILE A 409 76.34 36.33 -88.69
CA ILE A 409 77.80 36.35 -88.73
C ILE A 409 78.33 35.40 -89.80
N HIS A 410 77.81 34.19 -89.94
CA HIS A 410 78.21 33.25 -90.99
C HIS A 410 77.81 33.74 -92.39
N THR A 411 76.69 34.45 -92.56
CA THR A 411 76.31 35.05 -93.86
C THR A 411 77.14 36.30 -94.19
N LEU A 412 77.57 37.06 -93.18
CA LEU A 412 78.57 38.11 -93.32
C LEU A 412 79.96 37.53 -93.64
N ASN A 413 80.37 36.47 -92.95
CA ASN A 413 81.65 35.76 -93.15
C ASN A 413 81.69 34.98 -94.47
N ARG A 414 80.56 34.43 -94.94
CA ARG A 414 80.43 33.79 -96.28
C ARG A 414 80.47 34.82 -97.42
N LYS A 415 80.19 36.11 -97.12
CA LYS A 415 80.45 37.24 -98.03
C LYS A 415 81.85 37.84 -97.85
N GLN A 416 82.63 37.38 -96.86
CA GLN A 416 83.99 37.83 -96.55
C GLN A 416 85.05 36.72 -96.70
N SER A 417 84.72 35.54 -97.21
CA SER A 417 85.71 34.51 -97.61
C SER A 417 86.27 34.80 -99.02
N ILE A 418 86.76 36.03 -99.19
CA ILE A 418 87.95 36.38 -99.97
C ILE A 418 88.96 36.83 -98.92
N SER A 419 90.12 36.18 -98.91
CA SER A 419 91.34 36.56 -98.20
C SER A 419 91.52 36.05 -96.76
N THR A 420 92.34 34.99 -96.67
CA THR A 420 93.53 34.84 -95.82
C THR A 420 93.33 34.88 -94.30
N ASP A 421 93.39 33.70 -93.67
CA ASP A 421 94.60 33.15 -93.03
C ASP A 421 94.96 33.89 -91.74
N HIS A 422 94.66 33.29 -90.59
CA HIS A 422 95.43 33.46 -89.36
C HIS A 422 95.64 32.10 -88.71
N THR A 423 96.84 31.56 -88.92
CA THR A 423 97.39 30.44 -88.18
C THR A 423 98.13 30.96 -86.94
N ARG A 424 97.77 30.36 -85.79
CA ARG A 424 98.70 29.64 -84.90
C ARG A 424 99.29 30.40 -83.67
N ILE A 425 99.02 29.78 -82.49
CA ILE A 425 99.87 29.63 -81.28
C ILE A 425 99.92 30.82 -80.29
N ASP A 426 99.81 30.67 -78.97
CA ASP A 426 99.69 29.50 -78.08
C ASP A 426 99.51 29.96 -76.61
N TYR A 427 99.08 29.01 -75.76
CA TYR A 427 99.49 28.74 -74.36
C TYR A 427 99.29 29.87 -73.30
N GLU A 428 98.95 29.61 -72.03
CA GLU A 428 98.93 28.41 -71.20
C GLU A 428 98.20 28.77 -69.88
N ASP A 429 97.63 27.74 -69.22
CA ASP A 429 97.74 27.47 -67.77
C ASP A 429 97.09 28.42 -66.74
N SER A 430 96.63 27.99 -65.56
CA SER A 430 96.57 26.69 -64.84
C SER A 430 95.36 26.80 -63.88
N GLU A 431 94.71 25.70 -63.53
CA GLU A 431 94.73 25.08 -62.17
C GLU A 431 94.34 26.06 -61.05
N ASP A 432 93.35 25.79 -60.21
CA ASP A 432 93.36 24.81 -59.12
C ASP A 432 92.26 25.36 -58.14
N GLU A 433 91.66 24.71 -57.16
CA GLU A 433 91.77 23.41 -56.52
C GLU A 433 90.57 23.38 -55.53
N SER A 434 90.25 22.18 -55.04
CA SER A 434 89.89 21.88 -53.64
C SER A 434 88.65 22.48 -52.94
N LEU A 435 87.87 21.53 -52.40
CA LEU A 435 86.97 21.66 -51.25
C LEU A 435 87.70 22.32 -50.06
N PRO A 436 86.95 22.82 -49.06
CA PRO A 436 86.87 21.97 -47.87
C PRO A 436 85.49 21.89 -47.22
N SER A 437 85.23 20.68 -46.74
CA SER A 437 84.38 20.33 -45.60
C SER A 437 84.85 21.00 -44.29
N SER A 438 83.92 21.09 -43.34
CA SER A 438 84.05 20.68 -41.92
C SER A 438 83.31 21.68 -41.02
N SER A 439 82.24 21.23 -40.36
CA SER A 439 82.24 20.68 -39.00
C SER A 439 82.12 21.80 -37.97
N SER A 440 81.29 21.71 -36.94
CA SER A 440 81.39 20.71 -35.87
C SER A 440 80.27 21.06 -34.87
N ASN A 441 79.47 20.08 -34.43
CA ASN A 441 79.60 19.40 -33.13
C ASN A 441 78.92 20.19 -31.99
N THR A 442 78.27 19.62 -30.97
CA THR A 442 78.43 18.32 -30.27
C THR A 442 77.26 18.21 -29.28
N GLU A 443 76.57 17.07 -29.16
CA GLU A 443 76.67 16.07 -28.06
C GLU A 443 76.14 16.53 -26.68
N ASN A 444 75.65 15.69 -25.76
CA ASN A 444 75.02 14.36 -25.68
C ASN A 444 74.83 14.07 -24.17
N HIS A 445 74.09 13.00 -23.86
CA HIS A 445 74.06 12.20 -22.61
C HIS A 445 73.15 12.68 -21.46
N ARG A 446 72.44 11.81 -20.69
CA ARG A 446 72.61 10.36 -20.44
C ARG A 446 71.34 9.71 -19.84
N LEU A 447 71.36 8.38 -19.87
CA LEU A 447 70.37 7.32 -19.61
C LEU A 447 69.97 7.05 -18.13
N SER A 448 68.83 6.35 -17.94
CA SER A 448 68.65 5.00 -17.27
C SER A 448 67.24 4.90 -16.65
N SER A 449 66.28 4.12 -17.17
CA SER A 449 66.03 2.65 -17.07
C SER A 449 65.62 2.12 -15.69
N SER A 450 64.43 1.48 -15.59
CA SER A 450 64.26 0.12 -15.01
C SER A 450 62.77 -0.32 -14.89
N PHE A 451 62.43 -1.42 -15.60
CA PHE A 451 61.59 -2.60 -15.27
C PHE A 451 60.42 -2.51 -14.26
N GLY A 452 59.26 -3.15 -14.44
CA GLY A 452 58.78 -4.13 -15.44
C GLY A 452 57.49 -4.86 -14.96
N ILE A 453 56.99 -5.79 -15.80
CA ILE A 453 56.06 -6.93 -15.52
C ILE A 453 54.55 -6.53 -15.49
N ASP A 454 53.60 -7.12 -16.25
CA ASP A 454 53.55 -8.39 -17.00
C ASP A 454 52.55 -8.37 -18.17
N SER A 455 52.78 -9.33 -19.06
CA SER A 455 52.08 -9.66 -20.32
C SER A 455 50.96 -10.71 -20.18
N ASN A 456 49.86 -10.53 -20.93
CA ASN A 456 49.31 -11.46 -21.96
C ASN A 456 47.86 -11.06 -22.31
N SER A 457 47.53 -10.68 -23.57
CA SER A 457 47.20 -11.56 -24.71
C SER A 457 46.06 -12.54 -24.35
N THR A 458 44.96 -12.72 -25.07
CA THR A 458 44.47 -12.46 -26.44
C THR A 458 42.98 -12.93 -26.39
N LYS A 459 41.98 -12.60 -27.23
CA LYS A 459 41.83 -12.60 -28.69
C LYS A 459 40.32 -12.37 -28.97
N GLU A 460 40.00 -12.12 -30.24
CA GLU A 460 38.67 -12.17 -30.89
C GLU A 460 37.77 -10.93 -30.73
N SER A 461 37.06 -10.44 -31.75
CA SER A 461 37.21 -10.45 -33.21
C SER A 461 36.06 -9.57 -33.75
N ASN A 462 36.36 -8.82 -34.81
CA ASN A 462 35.46 -7.99 -35.59
C ASN A 462 34.09 -8.63 -35.90
N HIS A 463 33.02 -7.81 -36.01
CA HIS A 463 32.29 -7.60 -37.28
C HIS A 463 31.13 -6.57 -37.14
N ARG A 464 31.33 -5.42 -37.79
CA ARG A 464 30.48 -4.80 -38.83
C ARG A 464 28.97 -4.64 -38.56
N LEU A 465 28.59 -3.36 -38.44
CA LEU A 465 27.27 -2.79 -38.67
C LEU A 465 26.62 -3.31 -39.97
N ARG A 466 25.32 -3.64 -39.90
CA ARG A 466 24.38 -3.50 -41.01
C ARG A 466 23.05 -2.97 -40.49
N LEU A 467 22.67 -1.79 -40.97
CA LEU A 467 21.33 -1.25 -40.84
C LEU A 467 20.33 -2.16 -41.57
N SER A 468 19.15 -2.33 -40.95
CA SER A 468 17.90 -2.52 -41.67
C SER A 468 16.74 -2.05 -40.79
N THR A 469 16.20 -0.88 -41.13
CA THR A 469 14.81 -0.50 -40.85
C THR A 469 13.87 -1.52 -41.52
N PRO A 470 12.64 -1.73 -41.00
CA PRO A 470 11.53 -1.02 -41.63
C PRO A 470 10.37 -0.59 -40.70
N CYS A 471 9.86 0.60 -41.03
CA CYS A 471 8.47 1.02 -41.21
C CYS A 471 7.38 0.70 -40.16
N LEU A 472 6.83 1.81 -39.62
CA LEU A 472 5.40 2.03 -39.46
C LEU A 472 4.60 1.61 -40.70
N PHE A 473 3.43 1.00 -40.48
CA PHE A 473 2.25 1.22 -41.32
C PHE A 473 0.98 1.24 -40.48
N GLN A 474 0.13 2.22 -40.79
CA GLN A 474 -1.18 2.51 -40.21
C GLN A 474 -2.27 1.60 -40.77
N SER A 475 -3.35 1.44 -39.99
CA SER A 475 -4.76 1.56 -40.42
C SER A 475 -5.64 1.51 -39.17
N THR A 476 -6.28 2.63 -38.76
CA THR A 476 -7.65 3.06 -39.13
C THR A 476 -8.73 2.02 -38.82
N ASP A 477 -9.60 2.33 -37.85
CA ASP A 477 -11.04 2.44 -38.10
C ASP A 477 -11.79 3.23 -37.01
N ASN A 478 -12.69 4.09 -37.49
CA ASN A 478 -13.66 4.91 -36.77
C ASN A 478 -14.83 4.04 -36.27
N ASN A 479 -15.36 4.29 -35.06
CA ASN A 479 -16.64 5.01 -34.90
C ASN A 479 -17.12 5.18 -33.44
N ASN A 480 -17.57 6.41 -33.19
CA ASN A 480 -18.70 6.86 -32.35
C ASN A 480 -18.62 6.96 -30.81
N ASN A 481 -18.54 8.22 -30.40
CA ASN A 481 -19.46 8.95 -29.51
C ASN A 481 -19.55 8.54 -28.04
N ASN A 482 -18.96 9.37 -27.17
CA ASN A 482 -19.74 10.41 -26.49
C ASN A 482 -18.83 11.40 -25.73
N ASN A 483 -19.01 12.68 -26.04
CA ASN A 483 -18.49 13.82 -25.30
C ASN A 483 -19.08 13.86 -23.88
N THR A 484 -18.24 14.02 -22.86
CA THR A 484 -18.59 14.85 -21.70
C THR A 484 -17.35 15.57 -21.22
N ILE A 485 -17.24 16.83 -21.63
CA ILE A 485 -16.31 17.82 -21.10
C ILE A 485 -16.68 18.08 -19.64
N THR A 486 -15.77 17.79 -18.71
CA THR A 486 -15.73 18.44 -17.41
C THR A 486 -14.32 18.92 -17.16
N GLN A 487 -14.12 20.22 -17.40
CA GLN A 487 -12.93 20.96 -17.00
C GLN A 487 -12.89 21.05 -15.47
N CYS A 488 -11.91 20.40 -14.84
CA CYS A 488 -11.52 20.71 -13.47
C CYS A 488 -10.64 21.96 -13.49
N VAL A 489 -11.24 23.11 -13.18
CA VAL A 489 -10.49 24.32 -12.84
C VAL A 489 -10.07 24.21 -11.37
N ASN A 490 -8.76 24.11 -11.15
CA ASN A 490 -8.14 24.26 -9.84
C ASN A 490 -8.16 25.74 -9.44
N SER A 491 -8.87 26.08 -8.37
CA SER A 491 -8.69 27.34 -7.63
C SER A 491 -9.09 27.18 -6.17
N SER A 492 -8.16 26.65 -5.38
CA SER A 492 -8.19 26.75 -3.92
C SER A 492 -7.63 28.11 -3.50
N THR A 493 -8.51 29.09 -3.28
CA THR A 493 -8.17 30.34 -2.59
C THR A 493 -9.10 30.48 -1.39
N LEU A 494 -8.55 30.27 -0.19
CA LEU A 494 -9.17 30.60 1.09
C LEU A 494 -9.37 32.12 1.20
N PRO A 495 -10.47 32.57 1.84
CA PRO A 495 -10.38 33.80 2.62
C PRO A 495 -10.84 33.59 4.06
N SER A 496 -9.94 33.99 4.95
CA SER A 496 -10.21 34.45 6.30
C SER A 496 -11.18 35.64 6.29
N SER A 497 -12.23 35.62 7.13
CA SER A 497 -12.94 36.84 7.52
C SER A 497 -13.31 36.83 9.00
N SER A 498 -12.58 37.65 9.74
CA SER A 498 -13.02 38.22 11.00
C SER A 498 -13.83 39.49 10.74
N LYS A 499 -14.83 39.75 11.60
CA LYS A 499 -15.52 41.02 11.85
C LYS A 499 -16.50 41.52 10.76
N LEU A 500 -17.78 41.48 11.11
CA LEU A 500 -18.72 42.59 10.86
C LEU A 500 -19.76 42.60 11.97
N SER A 501 -19.85 43.76 12.63
CA SER A 501 -20.81 44.10 13.66
C SER A 501 -22.15 44.55 13.04
N SER A 502 -23.20 44.46 13.87
CA SER A 502 -24.29 45.44 13.97
C SER A 502 -25.06 45.84 12.71
N SER A 503 -26.28 45.32 12.57
CA SER A 503 -27.52 46.09 12.32
C SER A 503 -28.70 45.11 12.33
N ILE A 504 -29.55 45.17 13.35
CA ILE A 504 -30.86 45.85 13.30
C ILE A 504 -31.78 45.19 12.27
N ASN A 505 -32.72 44.39 12.78
CA ASN A 505 -34.11 44.41 12.34
C ASN A 505 -35.00 43.94 13.49
N LYS A 506 -35.55 44.94 14.19
CA LYS A 506 -36.89 44.85 14.80
C LYS A 506 -37.88 44.71 13.66
N ILE A 507 -38.83 43.80 13.77
CA ILE A 507 -40.22 43.94 13.31
C ILE A 507 -41.07 42.95 14.12
N ASN A 508 -42.10 43.51 14.77
CA ASN A 508 -43.41 43.01 15.23
C ASN A 508 -43.65 41.50 15.31
N VAL A 509 -44.35 40.99 16.31
CA VAL A 509 -45.81 41.13 16.56
C VAL A 509 -46.01 40.75 18.05
N GLU A 510 -46.59 41.63 18.87
CA GLU A 510 -48.02 41.62 19.29
C GLU A 510 -48.45 40.33 20.02
#